data_AF-A0A5K1H7P4-F1
#
_entry.id   AF-A0A5K1H7P4-F1
#
_cell.length_a   1.000
_cell.length_b   1.000
_cell.length_c   1.000
_cell.angle_alpha   90.00
_cell.angle_beta   90.00
_cell.angle_gamma   90.00
#
_symmetry.space_group_name_H-M   'P 1'
#
loop_
_entity.id
_entity.type
_entity.pdbx_description
1 polymer ?
#
loop_
_entity_poly.entity_id
_entity_poly.type
_entity_poly.pdbx_seq_one_letter_code
_entity_poly.pdbx_strand_id
1 'polypeptide(L)' 'FIRLGVDVLIWATGFMFLISWRGYWQEFIETLAWAHERTPLANLIRWRDKPVALSIVQARL' A
#
# COMPACT_ATOMS: atom_id res chain seq x y z
N PHE A 1 -11.05 -12.69 23.66
CA PHE A 1 -11.63 -11.60 22.83
C PHE A 1 -10.54 -10.83 22.06
N ILE A 2 -9.54 -10.24 22.73
CA ILE A 2 -8.44 -9.50 22.07
C ILE A 2 -7.55 -10.38 21.17
N ARG A 3 -7.18 -11.60 21.60
CA ARG A 3 -6.34 -12.53 20.82
C ARG A 3 -6.94 -12.84 19.43
N LEU A 4 -8.21 -13.25 19.40
CA LEU A 4 -8.95 -13.56 18.17
C LEU A 4 -9.05 -12.38 17.18
N GLY A 5 -9.16 -11.15 17.69
CA GLY A 5 -9.20 -9.95 16.84
C GLY A 5 -7.86 -9.65 16.16
N VAL A 6 -6.75 -9.94 16.84
CA VAL A 6 -5.39 -9.74 16.29
C VAL A 6 -5.08 -10.80 15.23
N ASP A 7 -5.45 -12.05 15.48
CA ASP A 7 -5.22 -13.15 14.55
C ASP A 7 -5.97 -12.92 13.22
N VAL A 8 -7.24 -12.49 13.29
CA VAL A 8 -8.05 -12.15 12.10
C VAL A 8 -7.45 -10.99 11.32
N LEU A 9 -6.92 -9.96 12.00
CA LEU A 9 -6.31 -8.81 11.33
C LEU A 9 -5.04 -9.20 10.58
N ILE A 10 -4.14 -9.94 11.22
CA ILE A 10 -2.88 -10.37 10.61
C ILE A 10 -3.15 -11.27 9.41
N TRP A 11 -4.09 -12.20 9.54
CA TRP A 11 -4.47 -13.09 8.47
C TRP A 11 -5.11 -12.31 7.31
N ALA A 12 -6.12 -11.48 7.58
CA ALA A 12 -6.78 -10.68 6.54
C ALA A 12 -5.82 -9.75 5.77
N THR A 13 -4.88 -9.11 6.46
CA THR A 13 -3.83 -8.29 5.81
C THR A 13 -2.89 -9.15 4.97
N GLY A 14 -2.52 -10.36 5.40
CA GLY A 14 -1.74 -11.30 4.59
C GLY A 14 -2.47 -11.74 3.31
N PHE A 15 -3.77 -12.04 3.41
CA PHE A 15 -4.58 -12.43 2.23
C PHE A 15 -4.69 -11.33 1.18
N MET A 16 -4.70 -10.07 1.62
CA MET A 16 -4.68 -8.92 0.74
C MET A 16 -3.48 -8.93 -0.20
N PHE A 17 -2.28 -9.26 0.28
CA PHE A 17 -1.06 -9.34 -0.54
C PHE A 17 -0.93 -10.65 -1.34
N LEU A 18 -1.55 -11.74 -0.89
CA LEU A 18 -1.51 -13.03 -1.58
C LEU A 18 -2.48 -13.13 -2.77
N ILE A 19 -3.64 -12.49 -2.69
CA ILE A 19 -4.68 -12.54 -3.74
C ILE A 19 -4.46 -11.47 -4.82
N SER A 20 -3.93 -10.29 -4.44
CA SER A 20 -3.74 -9.18 -5.37
C SER A 20 -2.33 -9.17 -5.97
N TRP A 21 -2.24 -8.95 -7.28
CA TRP A 21 -0.95 -8.90 -7.99
C TRP A 21 -0.27 -7.53 -7.85
N ARG A 22 1.07 -7.48 -8.00
CA ARG A 22 1.88 -6.25 -7.94
C ARG A 22 1.38 -5.13 -8.87
N GLY A 23 0.81 -5.49 -10.01
CA GLY A 23 0.24 -4.53 -10.97
C GLY A 23 -0.90 -3.70 -10.39
N TYR A 24 -1.82 -4.34 -9.64
CA TYR A 24 -2.94 -3.66 -8.99
C TYR A 24 -2.46 -2.60 -7.99
N TRP A 25 -1.47 -2.96 -7.18
CA TRP A 25 -0.88 -2.03 -6.21
C TRP A 25 -0.12 -0.89 -6.85
N GLN A 26 0.52 -1.13 -7.99
CA GLN A 26 1.24 -0.09 -8.71
C GLN A 26 0.28 0.96 -9.25
N GLU A 27 -0.80 0.56 -9.90
CA GLU A 27 -1.83 1.48 -10.40
C GLU A 27 -2.48 2.26 -9.26
N PHE A 28 -2.76 1.59 -8.13
CA PHE A 28 -3.31 2.25 -6.95
C PHE A 28 -2.36 3.31 -6.36
N ILE A 29 -1.07 3.00 -6.19
CA ILE A 29 -0.09 3.94 -5.65
C ILE A 29 0.13 5.13 -6.61
N GLU A 30 0.08 4.91 -7.92
CA GLU A 30 0.19 5.98 -8.91
C GLU A 30 -1.00 6.96 -8.85
N THR A 31 -2.23 6.45 -8.69
CA THR A 31 -3.40 7.34 -8.51
C THR A 31 -3.36 8.13 -7.21
N LEU A 32 -2.86 7.53 -6.12
CA LEU A 32 -2.64 8.20 -4.84
C LEU A 32 -1.57 9.29 -4.94
N ALA A 33 -0.43 9.00 -5.58
CA ALA A 33 0.63 9.98 -5.80
C ALA A 33 0.13 11.17 -6.63
N TRP A 34 -0.68 10.90 -7.66
CA TRP A 34 -1.33 11.93 -8.45
C TRP A 34 -2.29 12.80 -7.61
N ALA A 35 -3.10 12.20 -6.74
CA ALA A 35 -4.01 12.94 -5.87
C ALA A 35 -3.27 13.78 -4.82
N HIS A 36 -2.14 13.28 -4.32
CA HIS A 36 -1.27 13.99 -3.37
C HIS A 36 -0.68 15.25 -3.99
N GLU A 37 -0.16 15.17 -5.22
CA GLU A 37 0.36 16.33 -5.95
C GLU A 37 -0.73 17.38 -6.25
N ARG A 38 -1.98 16.94 -6.46
CA ARG A 38 -3.13 17.81 -6.72
C ARG A 38 -3.70 18.46 -5.46
N THR A 39 -3.30 18.03 -4.27
CA THR A 39 -3.80 18.58 -3.01
C THR A 39 -2.89 19.72 -2.54
N PRO A 40 -3.36 20.98 -2.51
CA PRO A 40 -2.49 22.15 -2.34
C PRO A 40 -1.76 22.22 -0.99
N LEU A 41 -2.35 21.68 0.08
CA LEU A 41 -1.71 21.55 1.40
C LEU A 41 -0.71 20.39 1.45
N ALA A 42 -1.00 19.27 0.77
CA ALA A 42 -0.18 18.08 0.81
C ALA A 42 1.04 18.18 -0.13
N ASN A 43 0.95 18.96 -1.21
CA ASN A 43 2.05 19.23 -2.15
C ASN A 43 3.22 20.03 -1.53
N LEU A 44 3.01 20.63 -0.35
CA LEU A 44 4.09 21.22 0.45
C LEU A 44 5.06 20.14 0.96
N ILE A 45 4.57 18.91 1.16
CA ILE A 45 5.35 17.75 1.56
C ILE A 45 5.61 16.92 0.30
N ARG A 46 6.79 17.09 -0.27
CA ARG A 46 7.23 16.33 -1.45
C ARG A 46 8.00 15.09 -1.05
N TRP A 47 7.78 14.03 -1.81
CA TRP A 47 8.52 12.78 -1.67
C TRP A 47 9.97 12.98 -2.11
N ARG A 48 10.92 12.40 -1.36
CA ARG A 48 12.34 12.35 -1.75
C ARG A 48 12.59 11.36 -2.88
N ASP A 49 11.87 10.24 -2.85
CA ASP A 49 11.90 9.17 -3.86
C ASP A 49 10.48 8.86 -4.31
N LYS A 50 10.30 8.44 -5.57
CA LYS A 50 8.98 8.17 -6.14
C LYS A 50 8.33 6.96 -5.43
N PRO A 51 7.10 7.07 -4.91
CA PRO A 51 6.41 5.92 -4.30
C PRO A 51 6.09 4.89 -5.40
N VAL A 52 6.51 3.65 -5.18
CA VAL A 52 6.28 2.51 -6.08
C VAL A 52 5.78 1.32 -5.27
N ALA A 53 5.01 0.44 -5.90
CA ALA A 53 4.54 -0.78 -5.26
C ALA A 53 5.71 -1.66 -4.84
N LEU A 54 5.52 -2.35 -3.69
CA LEU A 54 6.47 -3.34 -3.18
C LEU A 54 6.84 -4.36 -4.25
N SER A 55 8.11 -4.76 -4.27
CA SER A 55 8.56 -5.82 -5.18
C SER A 55 7.88 -7.15 -4.84
N ILE A 56 7.71 -8.02 -5.85
CA ILE A 56 7.06 -9.33 -5.69
C ILE A 56 7.80 -10.20 -4.65
N VAL A 57 9.12 -10.04 -4.52
CA VAL A 57 9.91 -10.76 -3.51
C VAL A 57 9.64 -10.22 -2.11
N GLN A 58 9.52 -8.90 -1.95
CA GLN A 58 9.16 -8.28 -0.66
C GLN A 58 7.72 -8.55 -0.25
N ALA A 59 6.80 -8.68 -1.21
CA ALA A 59 5.40 -9.01 -0.94
C ALA A 59 5.20 -10.48 -0.50
N ARG A 60 6.22 -11.33 -0.69
CA ARG A 60 6.19 -12.77 -0.34
C ARG A 60 6.97 -13.11 0.94
N LEU A 61 7.73 -12.15 1.49
CA LEU A 61 8.45 -12.26 2.77
C LEU A 61 7.53 -11.82 3.91
#